data_AF-A0A6N8W9V3-F1
#
_entry.id   AF-A0A6N8W9V3-F1
#
_cell.length_a   1.000
_cell.length_b   1.000
_cell.length_c   1.000
_cell.angle_alpha   90.00
_cell.angle_beta   90.00
_cell.angle_gamma   90.00
#
_symmetry.space_group_name_H-M   'P 1'
#
loop_
_entity.id
_entity.type
_entity.pdbx_description
1 polymer ?
#
loop_
_entity_poly.entity_id
_entity_poly.type
_entity_poly.pdbx_seq_one_letter_code
_entity_poly.pdbx_strand_id
1 'polypeptide(L)'
;MRRQVQPLFVLDTNVFIGAHNGYYGPDFCPAFWACILQFFHARRLISIDRVFTEIEKPVDLIQWAQDTPNGFFASSGDQPVVTVYSTIMNWVQNNSQFKPEAKSEFATVADGWLIAYAQAHNAVVVTHELFRPNATNRVLIPNICRQFNVPYLNTFEMLRQLGVRFVLDPTP
;
A
#
# COMPACT_ATOMS: atom_id res chain seq x y z
N MET A 1 -21.98 -5.05 -22.93
CA MET A 1 -20.80 -5.49 -22.16
C MET A 1 -20.41 -4.38 -21.20
N ARG A 2 -20.54 -4.58 -19.88
CA ARG A 2 -20.01 -3.61 -18.90
C ARG A 2 -18.48 -3.75 -18.94
N ARG A 3 -17.77 -2.67 -19.29
CA ARG A 3 -16.31 -2.60 -19.19
C ARG A 3 -15.99 -2.81 -17.70
N GLN A 4 -15.45 -3.97 -17.31
CA GLN A 4 -14.98 -4.16 -15.95
C GLN A 4 -13.83 -3.16 -15.76
N VAL A 5 -14.10 -2.11 -14.98
CA VAL A 5 -13.04 -1.21 -14.53
C VAL A 5 -12.19 -2.03 -13.58
N GLN A 6 -10.98 -2.32 -14.05
CA GLN A 6 -10.01 -3.08 -13.31
C GLN A 6 -9.47 -2.20 -12.17
N PRO A 7 -9.40 -2.70 -10.93
CA PRO A 7 -9.02 -1.87 -9.78
C PRO A 7 -7.56 -1.42 -9.87
N LEU A 8 -7.32 -0.20 -9.42
CA LEU A 8 -5.99 0.31 -9.08
C LEU A 8 -5.59 -0.24 -7.70
N PHE A 9 -4.36 -0.70 -7.55
CA PHE A 9 -3.79 -1.13 -6.27
C PHE A 9 -2.86 -0.06 -5.70
N VAL A 10 -2.91 0.19 -4.40
CA VAL A 10 -2.05 1.17 -3.71
C VAL A 10 -1.24 0.44 -2.65
N LEU A 11 0.07 0.41 -2.82
CA LEU A 11 0.97 -0.43 -2.03
C LEU A 11 1.49 0.33 -0.80
N ASP A 12 1.38 -0.33 0.35
CA ASP A 12 1.98 0.02 1.64
C ASP A 12 3.51 -0.24 1.65
N THR A 13 4.25 0.50 2.47
CA THR A 13 5.68 0.31 2.75
C THR A 13 6.02 -1.14 3.11
N ASN A 14 5.17 -1.80 3.91
CA ASN A 14 5.42 -3.18 4.33
C ASN A 14 5.38 -4.22 3.19
N VAL A 15 4.80 -3.88 2.04
CA VAL A 15 4.81 -4.72 0.84
C VAL A 15 6.23 -4.77 0.29
N PHE A 16 6.88 -3.62 0.16
CA PHE A 16 8.23 -3.50 -0.37
C PHE A 16 9.26 -4.11 0.58
N ILE A 17 9.20 -3.78 1.88
CA ILE A 17 10.12 -4.34 2.88
C ILE A 17 9.94 -5.85 3.00
N GLY A 18 8.70 -6.34 3.02
CA GLY A 18 8.38 -7.76 3.12
C GLY A 18 8.77 -8.55 1.87
N ALA A 19 8.60 -7.97 0.68
CA ALA A 19 9.06 -8.55 -0.57
C ALA A 19 10.59 -8.67 -0.58
N HIS A 20 11.28 -7.57 -0.26
CA HIS A 20 12.73 -7.48 -0.23
C HIS A 20 13.39 -8.51 0.69
N ASN A 21 12.86 -8.64 1.91
CA ASN A 21 13.44 -9.53 2.92
C ASN A 21 12.86 -10.95 2.89
N GLY A 22 11.98 -11.25 1.93
CA GLY A 22 11.17 -12.46 1.91
C GLY A 22 11.20 -13.17 0.57
N TYR A 23 10.03 -13.64 0.11
CA TYR A 23 9.87 -14.48 -1.08
C TYR A 23 10.25 -13.80 -2.41
N TYR A 24 10.42 -12.48 -2.39
CA TYR A 24 10.62 -11.67 -3.57
C TYR A 24 11.92 -10.87 -3.48
N GLY A 25 12.96 -11.44 -2.86
CA GLY A 25 14.29 -10.83 -2.78
C GLY A 25 14.79 -10.43 -4.18
N PRO A 26 15.30 -9.20 -4.38
CA PRO A 26 15.76 -8.73 -5.69
C PRO A 26 16.86 -9.60 -6.31
N ASP A 27 17.66 -10.25 -5.48
CA ASP A 27 18.80 -11.09 -5.85
C ASP A 27 18.39 -12.42 -6.50
N PHE A 28 17.28 -13.03 -6.07
CA PHE A 28 16.82 -14.33 -6.60
C PHE A 28 15.45 -14.27 -7.28
N CYS A 29 14.67 -13.21 -7.07
CA CYS A 29 13.34 -13.02 -7.67
C CYS A 29 13.17 -11.60 -8.28
N PRO A 30 14.05 -11.18 -9.21
CA PRO A 30 13.95 -9.87 -9.85
C PRO A 30 12.64 -9.66 -10.64
N ALA A 31 12.00 -10.77 -11.06
CA ALA A 31 10.73 -10.75 -11.78
C ALA A 31 9.59 -10.09 -11.00
N PHE A 32 9.59 -10.15 -9.66
CA PHE A 32 8.60 -9.45 -8.84
C PHE A 32 8.71 -7.93 -8.98
N TRP A 33 9.94 -7.40 -8.87
CA TRP A 33 10.21 -5.97 -8.97
C TRP A 33 9.92 -5.43 -10.37
N ALA A 34 10.30 -6.18 -11.41
CA ALA A 34 9.93 -5.85 -12.79
C ALA A 34 8.40 -5.86 -12.99
N CYS A 35 7.71 -6.83 -12.39
CA CYS A 35 6.24 -6.93 -12.43
C CYS A 35 5.57 -5.70 -11.79
N ILE A 36 6.07 -5.22 -10.64
CA ILE A 36 5.57 -3.99 -10.01
C ILE A 36 5.61 -2.82 -10.98
N LEU A 37 6.77 -2.60 -11.63
CA LEU A 37 6.93 -1.51 -12.60
C LEU A 37 6.05 -1.70 -13.84
N GLN A 38 5.93 -2.92 -14.35
CA GLN A 38 5.07 -3.24 -15.48
C GLN A 38 3.60 -2.87 -15.22
N PHE A 39 3.06 -3.23 -14.05
CA PHE A 39 1.68 -2.90 -13.71
C PHE A 39 1.49 -1.43 -13.34
N PHE A 40 2.54 -0.75 -12.87
CA PHE A 40 2.52 0.71 -12.78
C PHE A 40 2.34 1.35 -14.16
N HIS A 41 3.13 0.94 -15.17
CA HIS A 41 2.97 1.44 -16.54
C HIS A 41 1.61 1.11 -17.15
N ALA A 42 1.01 -0.03 -16.75
CA ALA A 42 -0.36 -0.40 -17.12
C ALA A 42 -1.45 0.34 -16.33
N ARG A 43 -1.09 1.29 -15.44
CA ARG A 43 -1.99 2.03 -14.54
C ARG A 43 -2.85 1.12 -13.65
N ARG A 44 -2.26 0.00 -13.21
CA ARG A 44 -2.90 -1.02 -12.38
C ARG A 44 -2.42 -1.00 -10.93
N LEU A 45 -1.24 -0.46 -10.65
CA LEU A 45 -0.76 -0.26 -9.29
C LEU A 45 0.07 1.00 -9.15
N ILE A 46 0.16 1.50 -7.93
CA ILE A 46 0.94 2.69 -7.55
C ILE A 46 1.30 2.58 -6.06
N SER A 47 2.14 3.48 -5.57
CA SER A 47 2.25 3.79 -4.15
C SER A 47 2.17 5.31 -3.96
N ILE A 48 2.37 5.81 -2.75
CA ILE A 48 2.28 7.26 -2.46
C ILE A 48 3.60 7.82 -1.95
N ASP A 49 3.80 9.11 -2.16
CA ASP A 49 4.96 9.88 -1.67
C ASP A 49 5.31 9.62 -0.20
N ARG A 50 4.30 9.50 0.68
CA ARG A 50 4.51 9.19 2.11
C ARG A 50 5.04 7.78 2.37
N VAL A 51 4.67 6.80 1.54
CA VAL A 51 5.26 5.45 1.62
C VAL A 51 6.73 5.50 1.21
N PHE A 52 7.08 6.27 0.19
CA PHE A 52 8.48 6.48 -0.19
C PHE A 52 9.31 7.03 0.97
N THR A 53 8.78 7.98 1.75
CA THR A 53 9.49 8.54 2.90
C THR A 53 9.72 7.55 4.05
N GLU A 54 8.94 6.47 4.14
CA GLU A 54 9.13 5.43 5.16
C GLU A 54 10.16 4.37 4.75
N ILE A 55 10.56 4.33 3.47
CA ILE A 55 11.60 3.43 2.98
C ILE A 55 12.97 4.01 3.37
N GLU A 56 13.41 3.67 4.58
CA GLU A 56 14.70 4.13 5.12
C GLU A 56 15.82 3.08 5.03
N LYS A 57 15.46 1.81 4.74
CA LYS A 57 16.39 0.68 4.68
C LYS A 57 15.75 -0.56 4.01
N PRO A 58 16.55 -1.51 3.51
CA PRO A 58 18.00 -1.44 3.28
C PRO A 58 18.38 -0.53 2.09
N VAL A 59 19.68 -0.22 1.92
CA VAL A 59 20.17 0.78 0.93
C VAL A 59 19.79 0.46 -0.50
N ASP A 60 19.82 -0.81 -0.88
CA ASP A 60 19.38 -1.31 -2.18
C ASP A 60 17.87 -1.12 -2.41
N LEU A 61 17.04 -1.28 -1.37
CA LEU A 61 15.62 -0.94 -1.46
C LEU A 61 15.38 0.56 -1.63
N ILE A 62 16.14 1.40 -0.92
CA ILE A 62 16.10 2.86 -1.08
C ILE A 62 16.47 3.23 -2.52
N GLN A 63 17.56 2.66 -3.04
CA GLN A 63 18.02 2.90 -4.40
C GLN A 63 16.96 2.48 -5.42
N TRP A 64 16.38 1.28 -5.26
CA TRP A 64 15.27 0.83 -6.10
C TRP A 64 14.10 1.82 -6.07
N ALA A 65 13.71 2.30 -4.89
CA ALA A 65 12.62 3.26 -4.74
C ALA A 65 12.92 4.60 -5.44
N GLN A 66 14.16 5.09 -5.35
CA GLN A 66 14.63 6.30 -6.04
C GLN A 66 14.67 6.15 -7.55
N ASP A 67 14.99 4.95 -8.04
CA ASP A 67 15.06 4.63 -9.48
C ASP A 67 13.69 4.30 -10.09
N THR A 68 12.62 4.29 -9.29
CA THR A 68 11.27 4.05 -9.82
C THR A 68 10.86 5.15 -10.81
N PRO A 69 10.05 4.83 -11.83
CA PRO A 69 9.58 5.82 -12.79
C PRO A 69 8.79 6.95 -12.11
N ASN A 70 8.91 8.16 -12.64
CA ASN A 70 8.14 9.31 -12.17
C ASN A 70 6.65 9.00 -12.07
N GLY A 71 6.07 9.33 -10.92
CA GLY A 71 4.66 9.09 -10.61
C GLY A 71 4.38 7.71 -10.02
N PHE A 72 5.36 6.81 -9.86
CA PHE A 72 5.17 5.56 -9.13
C PHE A 72 4.75 5.82 -7.68
N PHE A 73 5.37 6.80 -7.03
CA PHE A 73 4.91 7.38 -5.78
C PHE A 73 4.07 8.62 -6.09
N ALA A 74 2.75 8.45 -6.11
CA ALA A 74 1.81 9.53 -6.37
C ALA A 74 1.79 10.53 -5.21
N SER A 75 1.54 11.81 -5.51
CA SER A 75 1.31 12.78 -4.44
C SER A 75 0.05 12.44 -3.67
N SER A 76 0.15 12.45 -2.34
CA SER A 76 -1.01 12.33 -1.46
C SER A 76 -1.46 13.69 -0.89
N GLY A 77 -0.95 14.79 -1.47
CA GLY A 77 -1.29 16.17 -1.09
C GLY A 77 -2.50 16.76 -1.81
N ASP A 78 -3.10 16.04 -2.76
CA ASP A 78 -4.24 16.55 -3.54
C ASP A 78 -5.50 16.72 -2.68
N GLN A 79 -6.28 17.76 -2.98
CA GLN A 79 -7.44 18.16 -2.17
C GLN A 79 -8.45 17.03 -1.86
N PRO A 80 -8.79 16.12 -2.81
CA PRO A 80 -9.67 14.98 -2.50
C PRO A 80 -9.07 14.04 -1.44
N VAL A 81 -7.77 13.75 -1.53
CA VAL A 81 -7.05 12.88 -0.59
C VAL A 81 -7.01 13.53 0.80
N VAL A 82 -6.66 14.82 0.87
CA VAL A 82 -6.64 15.58 2.13
C VAL A 82 -8.01 15.58 2.82
N THR A 83 -9.08 15.75 2.06
CA THR A 83 -10.45 15.77 2.58
C THR A 83 -10.83 14.43 3.22
N VAL A 84 -10.50 13.33 2.54
CA VAL A 84 -10.73 11.98 3.09
C VAL A 84 -9.86 11.74 4.31
N TYR A 85 -8.58 12.11 4.25
CA TYR A 85 -7.65 11.97 5.37
C TYR A 85 -8.16 12.68 6.63
N SER A 86 -8.63 13.93 6.50
CA SER A 86 -9.25 14.65 7.62
C SER A 86 -10.45 13.90 8.22
N THR A 87 -11.27 13.26 7.37
CA THR A 87 -12.40 12.46 7.83
C THR A 87 -11.95 11.23 8.61
N ILE A 88 -10.94 10.50 8.10
CA ILE A 88 -10.34 9.35 8.77
C ILE A 88 -9.75 9.77 10.12
N MET A 89 -8.96 10.85 10.14
CA MET A 89 -8.33 11.34 11.36
C MET A 89 -9.35 11.78 12.41
N ASN A 90 -10.40 12.49 12.01
CA ASN A 90 -11.48 12.86 12.92
C ASN A 90 -12.14 11.62 13.55
N TRP A 91 -12.38 10.57 12.77
CA TRP A 91 -12.92 9.32 13.32
C TRP A 91 -11.95 8.65 14.29
N VAL A 92 -10.67 8.52 13.92
CA VAL A 92 -9.64 7.90 14.78
C VAL A 92 -9.51 8.67 16.10
N GLN A 93 -9.47 10.00 16.06
CA GLN A 93 -9.33 10.84 17.25
C GLN A 93 -10.55 10.72 18.19
N ASN A 94 -11.76 10.62 17.64
CA ASN A 94 -12.99 10.48 18.44
C ASN A 94 -13.30 9.04 18.87
N ASN A 95 -12.59 8.04 18.35
CA ASN A 95 -12.82 6.65 18.72
C ASN A 95 -12.21 6.35 20.10
N SER A 96 -13.02 5.93 21.06
CA SER A 96 -12.60 5.63 22.44
C SER A 96 -11.83 4.31 22.58
N GLN A 97 -11.83 3.45 21.56
CA GLN A 97 -11.12 2.18 21.56
C GLN A 97 -9.59 2.36 21.53
N PHE A 98 -9.10 3.37 20.81
CA PHE A 98 -7.68 3.57 20.62
C PHE A 98 -7.08 4.39 21.75
N LYS A 99 -5.91 3.95 22.22
CA LYS A 99 -5.12 4.72 23.18
C LYS A 99 -4.60 6.02 22.55
N PRO A 100 -4.36 7.08 23.35
CA PRO A 100 -3.78 8.32 22.84
C PRO A 100 -2.48 8.13 22.06
N GLU A 101 -1.62 7.21 22.48
CA GLU A 101 -0.34 6.93 21.81
C GLU A 101 -0.56 6.34 20.42
N ALA A 102 -1.51 5.39 20.30
CA ALA A 102 -1.87 4.79 19.02
C ALA A 102 -2.44 5.82 18.03
N LYS A 103 -3.22 6.78 18.53
CA LYS A 103 -3.78 7.88 17.73
C LYS A 103 -2.69 8.83 17.24
N SER A 104 -1.72 9.13 18.09
CA SER A 104 -0.58 9.98 17.76
C SER A 104 0.36 9.32 16.75
N GLU A 105 0.69 8.03 16.94
CA GLU A 105 1.48 7.24 15.99
C GLU A 105 0.82 7.23 14.60
N PHE A 106 -0.48 6.90 14.55
CA PHE A 106 -1.24 6.84 13.30
C PHE A 106 -1.26 8.19 12.54
N ALA A 107 -1.20 9.31 13.25
CA ALA A 107 -1.17 10.65 12.64
C ALA A 107 0.18 10.98 11.96
N THR A 108 1.25 10.24 12.29
CA THR A 108 2.60 10.49 11.78
C THR A 108 3.02 9.58 10.63
N VAL A 109 2.41 8.40 10.52
CA VAL A 109 2.76 7.37 9.52
C VAL A 109 1.94 7.53 8.23
N ALA A 110 2.35 6.82 7.18
CA ALA A 110 1.71 6.86 5.87
C ALA A 110 0.32 6.19 5.84
N ASP A 111 0.02 5.29 6.78
CA ASP A 111 -1.20 4.45 6.81
C ASP A 111 -2.49 5.23 6.54
N GLY A 112 -2.74 6.33 7.26
CA GLY A 112 -3.95 7.13 7.09
C GLY A 112 -4.03 7.77 5.70
N TRP A 113 -2.91 8.21 5.15
CA TRP A 113 -2.81 8.81 3.82
C TRP A 113 -2.97 7.76 2.70
N LEU A 114 -2.44 6.57 2.89
CA LEU A 114 -2.58 5.44 1.98
C LEU A 114 -4.06 5.08 1.78
N ILE A 115 -4.80 4.98 2.89
CA ILE A 115 -6.23 4.65 2.88
C ILE A 115 -7.04 5.81 2.28
N ALA A 116 -6.70 7.05 2.62
CA ALA A 116 -7.34 8.23 2.06
C ALA A 116 -7.17 8.31 0.54
N TYR A 117 -5.96 8.03 0.04
CA TYR A 117 -5.68 7.96 -1.39
C TYR A 117 -6.52 6.86 -2.05
N ALA A 118 -6.54 5.67 -1.47
CA ALA A 118 -7.32 4.57 -2.02
C ALA A 118 -8.81 4.89 -2.10
N GLN A 119 -9.39 5.50 -1.06
CA GLN A 119 -10.78 5.91 -1.07
C GLN A 119 -11.08 7.01 -2.10
N ALA A 120 -10.23 8.04 -2.18
CA ALA A 120 -10.41 9.14 -3.13
C ALA A 120 -10.34 8.67 -4.60
N HIS A 121 -9.56 7.63 -4.87
CA HIS A 121 -9.32 7.11 -6.22
C HIS A 121 -10.06 5.81 -6.54
N ASN A 122 -10.96 5.33 -5.67
CA ASN A 122 -11.64 4.03 -5.80
C ASN A 122 -10.66 2.86 -6.01
N ALA A 123 -9.54 2.90 -5.31
CA ALA A 123 -8.46 1.93 -5.38
C ALA A 123 -8.52 0.93 -4.21
N VAL A 124 -7.68 -0.09 -4.29
CA VAL A 124 -7.57 -1.18 -3.32
C VAL A 124 -6.23 -1.06 -2.58
N VAL A 125 -6.26 -1.04 -1.25
CA VAL A 125 -5.04 -1.00 -0.44
C VAL A 125 -4.37 -2.38 -0.42
N VAL A 126 -3.06 -2.42 -0.62
CA VAL A 126 -2.25 -3.64 -0.50
C VAL A 126 -1.38 -3.51 0.74
N THR A 127 -1.63 -4.35 1.74
CA THR A 127 -0.93 -4.34 3.03
C THR A 127 -0.74 -5.74 3.57
N HIS A 128 0.27 -5.95 4.40
CA HIS A 128 0.49 -7.18 5.16
C HIS A 128 -0.10 -7.14 6.58
N GLU A 129 -0.73 -6.03 6.99
CA GLU A 129 -1.44 -5.98 8.26
C GLU A 129 -2.69 -6.88 8.27
N LEU A 130 -3.03 -7.40 9.45
CA LEU A 130 -4.21 -8.25 9.64
C LEU A 130 -5.30 -7.51 10.39
N PHE A 131 -6.54 -7.72 9.97
CA PHE A 131 -7.71 -7.19 10.68
C PHE A 131 -7.77 -7.73 12.12
N ARG A 132 -7.84 -6.80 13.09
CA ARG A 132 -7.98 -7.12 14.51
C ARG A 132 -8.98 -6.15 15.14
N PRO A 133 -10.27 -6.52 15.27
CA PRO A 133 -11.31 -5.58 15.67
C PRO A 133 -11.07 -4.96 17.05
N ASN A 134 -10.41 -5.70 17.94
CA ASN A 134 -10.16 -5.29 19.32
C ASN A 134 -8.76 -4.67 19.53
N ALA A 135 -8.07 -4.28 18.46
CA ALA A 135 -6.77 -3.60 18.58
C ALA A 135 -6.95 -2.22 19.23
N THR A 136 -6.24 -1.99 20.34
CA THR A 136 -6.28 -0.73 21.10
C THR A 136 -4.96 0.04 21.09
N ASN A 137 -3.83 -0.69 20.96
CA ASN A 137 -2.48 -0.14 21.03
C ASN A 137 -1.94 0.34 19.67
N ARG A 138 -2.59 -0.03 18.55
CA ARG A 138 -2.25 0.42 17.19
C ARG A 138 -3.52 0.57 16.39
N VAL A 139 -3.53 1.55 15.49
CA VAL A 139 -4.61 1.77 14.52
C VAL A 139 -4.23 1.04 13.24
N LEU A 140 -4.81 -0.14 13.01
CA LEU A 140 -4.42 -1.01 11.89
C LEU A 140 -5.14 -0.61 10.59
N ILE A 141 -4.43 -0.67 9.47
CA ILE A 141 -4.96 -0.35 8.13
C ILE A 141 -6.27 -1.10 7.85
N PRO A 142 -6.34 -2.45 7.99
CA PRO A 142 -7.58 -3.20 7.77
C PRO A 142 -8.77 -2.75 8.62
N ASN A 143 -8.55 -2.27 9.85
CA ASN A 143 -9.63 -1.80 10.70
C ASN A 143 -10.25 -0.52 10.13
N ILE A 144 -9.42 0.41 9.67
CA ILE A 144 -9.85 1.64 9.03
C ILE A 144 -10.49 1.34 7.67
N CYS A 145 -9.86 0.50 6.84
CA CYS A 145 -10.42 0.09 5.57
C CYS A 145 -11.84 -0.46 5.69
N ARG A 146 -12.11 -1.33 6.68
CA ARG A 146 -13.47 -1.83 6.94
C ARG A 146 -14.44 -0.74 7.42
N GLN A 147 -13.99 0.17 8.26
CA GLN A 147 -14.82 1.29 8.74
C GLN A 147 -15.25 2.21 7.59
N PHE A 148 -14.36 2.46 6.63
CA PHE A 148 -14.57 3.40 5.53
C PHE A 148 -14.95 2.73 4.20
N ASN A 149 -15.22 1.42 4.22
CA ASN A 149 -15.53 0.60 3.04
C ASN A 149 -14.47 0.71 1.93
N VAL A 150 -13.20 0.83 2.30
CA VAL A 150 -12.07 0.79 1.37
C VAL A 150 -11.66 -0.68 1.18
N PRO A 151 -11.64 -1.20 -0.05
CA PRO A 151 -11.18 -2.57 -0.29
C PRO A 151 -9.69 -2.68 0.02
N TYR A 152 -9.29 -3.80 0.61
CA TYR A 152 -7.89 -4.10 0.91
C TYR A 152 -7.62 -5.59 0.74
N LEU A 153 -6.36 -5.93 0.47
CA LEU A 153 -5.90 -7.31 0.31
C LEU A 153 -4.38 -7.40 0.55
N ASN A 154 -3.85 -8.62 0.63
CA ASN A 154 -2.41 -8.84 0.74
C ASN A 154 -1.73 -8.96 -0.64
N THR A 155 -0.39 -8.88 -0.65
CA THR A 155 0.43 -8.97 -1.88
C THR A 155 0.13 -10.22 -2.71
N PHE A 156 -0.09 -11.38 -2.09
CA PHE A 156 -0.39 -12.60 -2.83
C PHE A 156 -1.76 -12.55 -3.51
N GLU A 157 -2.76 -11.97 -2.85
CA GLU A 157 -4.08 -11.75 -3.44
C GLU A 157 -4.01 -10.75 -4.60
N MET A 158 -3.21 -9.67 -4.46
CA MET A 158 -2.94 -8.72 -5.56
C MET A 158 -2.36 -9.45 -6.76
N LEU A 159 -1.28 -10.22 -6.58
CA LEU A 159 -0.63 -10.95 -7.66
C LEU A 159 -1.58 -11.93 -8.36
N ARG A 160 -2.44 -12.63 -7.60
CA ARG A 160 -3.48 -13.51 -8.17
C ARG A 160 -4.51 -12.72 -8.99
N GLN A 161 -4.98 -11.57 -8.50
CA GLN A 161 -5.93 -10.73 -9.24
C GLN A 161 -5.32 -10.09 -10.49
N LEU A 162 -4.03 -9.79 -10.46
CA LEU A 162 -3.26 -9.30 -11.60
C LEU A 162 -2.91 -10.42 -12.60
N GLY A 163 -3.19 -11.69 -12.27
CA GLY A 163 -2.90 -12.84 -13.15
C GLY A 163 -1.41 -13.14 -13.29
N VAL A 164 -0.61 -12.72 -12.31
CA VAL A 164 0.86 -12.85 -12.35
C VAL A 164 1.29 -14.29 -12.19
N ARG A 165 2.29 -14.69 -12.97
CA ARG A 165 3.00 -15.97 -12.86
C ARG A 165 4.49 -15.71 -12.96
N PHE A 166 5.25 -16.12 -11.95
CA PHE A 166 6.70 -16.16 -12.02
C PHE A 166 7.09 -17.57 -12.46
N VAL A 167 7.55 -17.68 -13.69
CA VAL A 167 7.99 -18.94 -14.29
C VAL A 167 9.51 -19.00 -14.23
N LEU A 168 10.04 -20.17 -13.89
CA LEU A 168 11.47 -20.44 -13.94
C LEU A 168 11.86 -20.60 -15.41
N ASP A 169 12.87 -19.84 -15.86
CA ASP A 169 13.43 -20.05 -17.18
C ASP A 169 14.05 -21.45 -17.28
N PRO A 170 14.04 -22.09 -18.45
CA PRO A 170 14.70 -23.38 -18.62
C PRO A 170 16.17 -23.26 -18.20
N THR A 171 16.61 -24.13 -17.30
CA THR A 171 18.03 -24.24 -16.98
C THR A 171 18.78 -24.61 -18.27
N PRO A 172 19.92 -23.98 -18.57
CA PRO A 172 20.75 -24.37 -19.71
C PRO A 172 21.17 -25.85 -19.66
#